data_AF-I4Z4Q5-F1
#
_entry.id   AF-I4Z4Q5-F1
#
_cell.length_a   1.000
_cell.length_b   1.000
_cell.length_c   1.000
_cell.angle_alpha   90.00
_cell.angle_beta   90.00
_cell.angle_gamma   90.00
#
_symmetry.space_group_name_H-M   'P 1'
#
loop_
_entity.id
_entity.type
_entity.pdbx_description
1 polymer ?
#
loop_
_entity_poly.entity_id
_entity_poly.type
_entity_poly.pdbx_seq_one_letter_code
_entity_poly.pdbx_strand_id
1 'polypeptide(L)'
;MFANTLKHLTSEQSQRPTETYSPDILPLMQSLLGSLADIDFEFQNDRETILQSTIEEPLKHRAIATLKERHHERRAPYVRELDELERQIQMTFT
;
A
#
# COMPACT_ATOMS: atom_id res chain seq x y z
N MET A 1 52.06 23.41 17.12
CA MET A 1 51.69 21.97 17.10
C MET A 1 50.86 21.76 18.35
N PHE A 2 49.53 21.63 18.35
CA PHE A 2 48.67 20.71 17.60
C PHE A 2 47.34 21.39 17.24
N ALA A 3 46.91 21.26 15.99
CA ALA A 3 45.57 21.65 15.57
C ALA A 3 44.60 20.51 15.90
N ASN A 4 43.62 20.84 16.75
CA ASN A 4 42.50 19.99 17.13
C ASN A 4 41.67 19.66 15.88
N THR A 5 41.92 18.49 15.30
CA THR A 5 41.28 18.03 14.06
C THR A 5 40.11 17.10 14.42
N LEU A 6 39.03 17.70 14.93
CA LEU A 6 37.71 17.07 14.99
C LEU A 6 36.85 17.66 13.87
N LYS A 7 37.15 17.27 12.63
CA LYS A 7 36.18 17.31 11.53
C LYS A 7 36.41 16.11 10.62
N HIS A 8 35.44 15.18 10.69
CA HIS A 8 34.96 14.42 9.52
C HIS A 8 35.75 13.20 9.05
N LEU A 9 36.52 12.55 9.92
CA LEU A 9 36.81 11.12 9.73
C LEU A 9 35.62 10.31 10.27
N THR A 10 34.62 10.13 9.42
CA THR A 10 33.65 9.01 9.38
C THR A 10 32.71 9.24 8.19
N SER A 11 33.30 9.57 7.04
CA SER A 11 32.76 9.04 5.80
C SER A 11 33.10 7.55 5.78
N GLU A 12 32.13 6.76 5.34
CA GLU A 12 32.13 5.31 5.16
C GLU A 12 31.53 4.50 6.32
N GLN A 13 30.51 3.72 5.93
CA GLN A 13 29.84 2.65 6.68
C GLN A 13 28.60 3.04 7.51
N SER A 14 27.67 3.79 6.90
CA SER A 14 26.27 3.36 7.03
C SER A 14 26.10 2.14 6.13
N GLN A 15 26.32 0.96 6.70
CA GLN A 15 25.90 -0.31 6.13
C GLN A 15 24.38 -0.25 5.96
N ARG A 16 23.92 0.19 4.80
CA ARG A 16 22.56 -0.12 4.36
C ARG A 16 22.48 -1.64 4.29
N PRO A 17 21.44 -2.28 4.87
CA PRO A 17 21.26 -3.70 4.69
C PRO A 17 21.26 -3.96 3.18
N THR A 18 22.13 -4.90 2.79
CA THR A 18 22.34 -5.44 1.45
C THR A 18 21.05 -5.33 0.64
N GLU A 19 20.99 -4.41 -0.33
CA GLU A 19 19.82 -4.20 -1.18
C GLU A 19 19.59 -5.49 -1.98
N THR A 20 18.73 -6.33 -1.44
CA THR A 20 18.28 -7.58 -2.04
C THR A 20 17.18 -7.34 -3.09
N TYR A 21 16.70 -6.10 -3.23
CA TYR A 21 15.62 -5.70 -4.13
C TYR A 21 16.09 -4.65 -5.13
N SER A 22 15.51 -4.65 -6.34
CA SER A 22 15.59 -3.49 -7.23
C SER A 22 15.09 -2.24 -6.49
N PRO A 23 15.76 -1.08 -6.60
CA PRO A 23 15.43 0.13 -5.85
C PRO A 23 13.98 0.61 -6.07
N ASP A 24 13.34 0.15 -7.15
CA ASP A 24 11.98 0.53 -7.53
C ASP A 24 10.88 -0.33 -6.87
N ILE A 25 11.23 -1.49 -6.29
CA ILE A 25 10.26 -2.43 -5.73
C ILE A 25 9.53 -1.86 -4.51
N LEU A 26 10.28 -1.30 -3.56
CA LEU A 26 9.70 -0.78 -2.32
C LEU A 26 8.76 0.41 -2.57
N PRO A 27 9.14 1.44 -3.36
CA PRO A 27 8.22 2.52 -3.73
C PRO A 27 6.96 2.05 -4.44
N LEU A 28 7.09 1.10 -5.38
CA LEU A 28 5.94 0.53 -6.10
C LEU A 28 4.98 -0.19 -5.14
N MET A 29 5.52 -1.05 -4.27
CA MET A 29 4.72 -1.77 -3.27
C MET A 29 3.96 -0.80 -2.36
N GLN A 30 4.62 0.25 -1.88
CA GLN A 30 4.00 1.26 -1.04
C GLN A 30 2.88 2.02 -1.78
N SER A 31 3.08 2.34 -3.06
CA SER A 31 2.05 3.00 -3.87
C SER A 31 0.82 2.11 -4.09
N LEU A 32 1.01 0.81 -4.37
CA LEU A 32 -0.07 -0.15 -4.54
C LEU A 32 -0.86 -0.35 -3.23
N LEU A 33 -0.16 -0.53 -2.12
CA LEU A 33 -0.78 -0.68 -0.79
C LEU A 33 -1.51 0.60 -0.36
N GLY A 34 -0.93 1.77 -0.61
CA GLY A 34 -1.58 3.06 -0.36
C GLY A 34 -2.89 3.19 -1.15
N SER A 35 -2.86 2.88 -2.45
CA SER A 35 -4.06 2.92 -3.30
C SER A 35 -5.15 1.96 -2.80
N LEU A 36 -4.77 0.77 -2.34
CA LEU A 36 -5.72 -0.18 -1.74
C LEU A 36 -6.30 0.33 -0.42
N ALA A 37 -5.47 0.95 0.44
CA ALA A 37 -5.92 1.52 1.69
C ALA A 37 -6.93 2.65 1.48
N ASP A 38 -6.70 3.52 0.48
CA ASP A 38 -7.63 4.58 0.12
C ASP A 38 -8.98 4.01 -0.36
N ILE A 39 -8.95 2.99 -1.23
CA ILE A 39 -10.17 2.30 -1.71
C ILE A 39 -10.92 1.63 -0.55
N ASP A 40 -10.20 0.96 0.35
CA ASP A 40 -10.77 0.30 1.52
C ASP A 40 -11.39 1.33 2.48
N PHE A 41 -10.74 2.46 2.71
CA PHE A 41 -11.25 3.54 3.53
C PHE A 41 -12.53 4.17 2.95
N GLU A 42 -12.55 4.50 1.66
CA GLU A 42 -13.72 5.04 0.97
C GLU A 42 -14.92 4.08 1.10
N PHE A 43 -14.71 2.78 0.87
CA PHE A 43 -15.76 1.78 1.04
C PHE A 43 -16.35 1.75 2.45
N GLN A 44 -15.51 1.81 3.48
CA GLN A 44 -15.97 1.83 4.87
C GLN A 44 -16.81 3.07 5.14
N ASN A 45 -16.34 4.24 4.69
CA ASN A 45 -17.03 5.51 4.86
C ASN A 45 -18.40 5.54 4.14
N ASP A 46 -18.43 5.10 2.89
CA ASP A 46 -19.66 5.03 2.09
C ASP A 46 -20.67 4.04 2.69
N ARG A 47 -20.19 2.89 3.19
CA ARG A 47 -21.05 1.91 3.87
C ARG A 47 -21.66 2.50 5.13
N GLU A 48 -20.87 3.17 5.95
CA GLU A 48 -21.35 3.82 7.17
C GLU A 48 -22.41 4.89 6.84
N THR A 49 -22.17 5.69 5.81
CA THR A 49 -23.13 6.70 5.32
C THR A 49 -24.46 6.07 4.93
N ILE A 50 -24.45 4.93 4.23
CA ILE A 50 -25.68 4.21 3.87
C ILE A 50 -26.40 3.69 5.12
N LEU A 51 -25.67 3.10 6.06
CA LEU A 51 -26.23 2.54 7.29
C LEU A 51 -26.92 3.62 8.15
N GLN A 52 -26.30 4.80 8.25
CA GLN A 52 -26.81 5.95 9.00
C GLN A 52 -27.94 6.71 8.30
N SER A 53 -28.18 6.45 7.01
CA SER A 53 -29.24 7.13 6.25
C SER A 53 -30.65 6.71 6.69
N THR A 54 -31.64 7.55 6.35
CA THR A 54 -33.06 7.32 6.66
C THR A 54 -33.81 6.49 5.62
N ILE A 55 -33.10 5.93 4.63
CA ILE A 55 -33.73 5.10 3.58
C ILE A 55 -34.18 3.76 4.16
N GLU A 56 -35.12 3.10 3.49
CA GLU A 56 -35.66 1.81 3.96
C GLU A 56 -34.59 0.71 3.96
N GLU A 57 -34.66 -0.20 4.94
CA GLU A 57 -33.66 -1.27 5.10
C GLU A 57 -33.45 -2.16 3.86
N PRO A 58 -34.49 -2.57 3.10
CA PRO A 58 -34.28 -3.30 1.85
C PRO A 58 -33.46 -2.51 0.81
N LEU A 59 -33.61 -1.19 0.78
CA LEU A 59 -32.85 -0.31 -0.11
C LEU A 59 -31.40 -0.15 0.38
N LYS A 60 -31.16 -0.06 1.70
CA LYS A 60 -29.80 -0.09 2.27
C LYS A 60 -29.07 -1.36 1.89
N HIS A 61 -29.71 -2.52 2.05
CA HIS A 61 -29.09 -3.80 1.70
C HIS A 61 -28.70 -3.86 0.22
N ARG A 62 -29.58 -3.41 -0.68
CA ARG A 62 -29.27 -3.35 -2.10
C ARG A 62 -28.12 -2.39 -2.40
N ALA A 63 -28.12 -1.20 -1.81
CA ALA A 63 -27.06 -0.21 -1.99
C ALA A 63 -25.71 -0.74 -1.49
N ILE A 64 -25.68 -1.41 -0.33
CA ILE A 64 -24.45 -2.03 0.22
C ILE A 64 -23.95 -3.17 -0.67
N ALA A 65 -24.85 -3.97 -1.26
CA ALA A 65 -24.45 -5.03 -2.18
C ALA A 65 -23.75 -4.47 -3.43
N THR A 66 -24.33 -3.45 -4.06
CA THR A 66 -23.71 -2.74 -5.19
C THR A 66 -22.40 -2.06 -4.80
N LEU A 67 -22.34 -1.46 -3.60
CA LEU A 67 -21.11 -0.85 -3.08
C LEU A 67 -19.99 -1.88 -2.91
N LYS A 68 -20.29 -3.08 -2.40
CA LYS A 68 -19.34 -4.18 -2.27
C LYS A 68 -18.81 -4.66 -3.63
N GLU A 69 -19.69 -4.83 -4.61
CA GLU A 69 -19.30 -5.23 -5.97
C GLU A 69 -18.31 -4.23 -6.57
N ARG A 70 -18.64 -2.92 -6.54
CA ARG A 70 -17.76 -1.86 -7.01
C ARG A 70 -16.43 -1.81 -6.23
N HIS A 71 -16.45 -2.03 -4.92
CA HIS A 71 -15.24 -2.09 -4.10
C HIS A 71 -14.32 -3.23 -4.54
N HIS A 72 -14.87 -4.42 -4.77
CA HIS A 72 -14.12 -5.56 -5.30
C HIS A 72 -13.52 -5.26 -6.68
N GLU A 73 -14.30 -4.71 -7.60
CA GLU A 73 -13.83 -4.34 -8.94
C GLU A 73 -12.68 -3.33 -8.89
N ARG A 74 -12.79 -2.31 -8.03
CA ARG A 74 -11.76 -1.28 -7.87
C ARG A 74 -10.47 -1.84 -7.28
N ARG A 75 -10.54 -2.79 -6.35
CA ARG A 75 -9.34 -3.43 -5.75
C ARG A 75 -8.64 -4.38 -6.70
N ALA A 76 -9.39 -5.08 -7.54
CA ALA A 76 -8.89 -6.16 -8.38
C ALA A 76 -7.60 -5.85 -9.15
N PRO A 77 -7.44 -4.71 -9.86
CA PRO A 77 -6.17 -4.42 -10.54
C PRO A 77 -4.98 -4.33 -9.58
N TYR A 78 -5.10 -3.61 -8.45
CA TYR A 78 -4.00 -3.44 -7.51
C TYR A 78 -3.60 -4.73 -6.80
N VAL A 79 -4.56 -5.60 -6.50
CA VAL A 79 -4.29 -6.93 -5.94
C VAL A 79 -3.49 -7.77 -6.95
N ARG A 80 -3.88 -7.77 -8.23
CA ARG A 80 -3.13 -8.50 -9.27
C ARG A 80 -1.70 -8.00 -9.43
N GLU A 81 -1.50 -6.68 -9.38
CA GLU A 81 -0.15 -6.10 -9.46
C GLU A 81 0.70 -6.48 -8.23
N LEU A 82 0.12 -6.53 -7.03
CA LEU A 82 0.82 -7.01 -5.84
C LEU A 82 1.19 -8.50 -5.95
N ASP A 83 0.28 -9.34 -6.45
CA ASP A 83 0.57 -10.77 -6.65
C ASP A 83 1.72 -10.98 -7.64
N GLU A 84 1.80 -10.14 -8.69
CA GLU A 84 2.91 -10.17 -9.65
C GLU A 84 4.22 -9.69 -9.03
N LEU A 85 4.18 -8.60 -8.27
CA LEU A 85 5.34 -8.09 -7.55
C LEU A 85 5.89 -9.11 -6.55
N GLU A 86 5.01 -9.83 -5.85
CA GLU A 86 5.39 -10.90 -4.93
C GLU A 86 6.08 -12.06 -5.68
N ARG A 87 5.56 -12.47 -6.84
CA ARG A 87 6.20 -13.51 -7.68
C ARG A 87 7.60 -13.10 -8.12
N GLN A 88 7.78 -11.85 -8.56
CA GLN A 88 9.10 -11.34 -9.00
C GLN A 88 10.12 -11.36 -7.86
N ILE A 89 9.68 -10.95 -6.66
CA ILE A 89 10.47 -11.03 -5.44
C ILE A 89 10.90 -12.48 -5.17
N GLN A 90 9.96 -13.43 -5.17
CA GLN A 90 10.25 -14.85 -4.90
C GLN A 90 11.24 -15.44 -5.92
N MET A 91 11.09 -15.12 -7.21
CA MET A 91 12.00 -15.59 -8.27
C MET A 91 13.41 -15.00 -8.15
N THR A 92 13.57 -13.82 -7.56
CA THR A 92 14.89 -13.18 -7.39
C THR A 92 15.74 -13.86 -6.31
N PHE A 93 15.12 -14.60 -5.39
CA PHE A 93 15.80 -15.26 -4.25
C PHE A 93 15.89 -16.79 -4.37
N THR A 94 15.57 -17.36 -5.53
CA THR A 94 15.68 -18.81 -5.80
C THR A 94 16.88 -19.10 -6.68
#